data_AF-A0A815LV60-F1
#
_entry.id   AF-A0A815LV60-F1
#
_cell.length_a   1.000
_cell.length_b   1.000
_cell.length_c   1.000
_cell.angle_alpha   90.00
_cell.angle_beta   90.00
_cell.angle_gamma   90.00
#
_symmetry.space_group_name_H-M   'P 1'
#
loop_
_entity.id
_entity.type
_entity.pdbx_description
1 polymer ?
#
loop_
_entity_poly.entity_id
_entity_poly.type
_entity_poly.pdbx_seq_one_letter_code
_entity_poly.pdbx_strand_id
1 'polypeptide(L)' 'MTQTCNEELAKLRGLTVEENASNSAKNIPIGRTGQPDDVSNVVSFLASKDSDYITGQSILINGGLFFS' A
#
# COMPACT_ATOMS: atom_id res chain seq x y z
N MET A 1 8.47 -7.07 -6.17
CA MET A 1 7.36 -7.64 -5.36
C MET A 1 6.01 -7.09 -5.80
N THR A 2 5.84 -5.77 -5.96
CA THR A 2 4.57 -5.14 -6.37
C THR A 2 4.14 -5.46 -7.80
N GLN A 3 5.06 -5.51 -8.76
CA GLN A 3 4.75 -5.78 -10.17
C GLN A 3 4.25 -7.22 -10.38
N THR A 4 4.94 -8.19 -9.78
CA THR A 4 4.55 -9.61 -9.79
C THR A 4 3.19 -9.85 -9.15
N CYS A 5 2.87 -9.15 -8.04
CA CYS A 5 1.56 -9.27 -7.39
C CYS A 5 0.43 -8.73 -8.28
N ASN A 6 0.66 -7.61 -8.97
CA ASN A 6 -0.34 -7.03 -9.87
C ASN A 6 -0.57 -7.90 -11.11
N GLU A 7 0.47 -8.54 -11.64
CA GLU A 7 0.38 -9.47 -12.76
C GLU A 7 -0.44 -10.72 -12.42
N GLU A 8 -0.19 -11.33 -11.26
CA GLU A 8 -0.95 -12.49 -10.80
C GLU A 8 -2.42 -12.12 -10.51
N LEU A 9 -2.67 -10.97 -9.89
CA LEU A 9 -4.03 -10.49 -9.64
C LEU A 9 -4.80 -10.17 -10.93
N ALA A 10 -4.11 -9.65 -11.95
CA ALA A 10 -4.70 -9.38 -13.26
C ALA A 10 -5.16 -10.69 -13.94
N LYS A 11 -4.31 -11.74 -13.93
CA LYS A 11 -4.66 -13.08 -14.44
C LYS A 11 -5.89 -13.66 -13.73
N LEU A 12 -5.94 -13.57 -12.40
CA LEU A 12 -7.08 -14.08 -11.62
C LEU A 12 -8.39 -13.33 -11.88
N ARG A 13 -8.31 -12.03 -12.16
CA ARG A 13 -9.48 -11.17 -12.41
C ARG A 13 -9.89 -11.13 -13.89
N GLY A 14 -9.14 -11.79 -14.79
CA GLY A 14 -9.37 -11.73 -16.23
C GLY A 14 -9.19 -10.33 -16.82
N LEU A 15 -8.40 -9.48 -16.15
CA LEU A 15 -8.14 -8.08 -16.54
C LEU A 15 -6.72 -7.94 -17.06
N THR A 16 -6.44 -6.88 -17.81
CA THR A 16 -5.06 -6.49 -18.08
C THR A 16 -4.39 -5.93 -16.81
N VAL A 17 -3.06 -5.92 -16.79
CA VAL A 17 -2.28 -5.39 -15.65
C VAL A 17 -2.58 -3.91 -15.42
N GLU A 18 -2.73 -3.14 -16.50
CA GLU A 18 -3.09 -1.71 -16.45
C GLU A 18 -4.50 -1.49 -15.93
N GLU A 19 -5.48 -2.26 -16.40
CA GLU A 19 -6.86 -2.16 -15.89
C GLU A 19 -6.95 -2.55 -14.41
N ASN A 20 -6.24 -3.59 -13.99
CA ASN A 20 -6.21 -4.00 -12.60
C ASN A 20 -5.55 -2.94 -11.70
N ALA A 21 -4.45 -2.33 -12.16
CA ALA A 21 -3.79 -1.23 -11.44
C ALA A 21 -4.69 0.01 -11.34
N SER A 22 -5.31 0.41 -12.46
CA SER A 22 -6.24 1.53 -12.52
C SER A 22 -7.46 1.32 -11.63
N ASN A 23 -8.08 0.14 -11.71
CA ASN A 23 -9.24 -0.19 -10.88
C ASN A 23 -8.91 -0.26 -9.39
N SER A 24 -7.71 -0.71 -9.04
CA SER A 24 -7.25 -0.73 -7.65
C SER A 24 -7.02 0.69 -7.12
N ALA A 25 -6.49 1.60 -7.94
CA ALA A 25 -6.24 2.99 -7.56
C ALA A 25 -7.54 3.81 -7.36
N LYS A 26 -8.63 3.50 -8.08
CA LYS A 26 -9.91 4.24 -7.99
C LYS A 26 -10.52 4.29 -6.58
N ASN A 27 -10.32 3.24 -5.80
CA ASN A 27 -10.90 3.15 -4.46
C ASN A 27 -9.96 3.71 -3.38
N ILE A 28 -8.76 4.15 -3.76
CA ILE A 28 -7.78 4.70 -2.83
C ILE A 28 -7.82 6.24 -2.99
N PRO A 29 -8.11 7.01 -1.92
CA PRO A 29 -8.21 8.47 -2.00
C PRO A 29 -6.97 9.18 -2.54
N ILE A 30 -5.76 8.68 -2.25
CA ILE A 30 -4.52 9.23 -2.82
C ILE A 30 -4.35 8.90 -4.32
N GLY A 31 -5.24 8.10 -4.90
CA GLY A 31 -5.32 7.87 -6.35
C GLY A 31 -4.22 6.98 -6.93
N ARG A 32 -3.47 6.26 -6.09
CA ARG A 32 -2.44 5.32 -6.53
C ARG A 32 -2.36 4.09 -5.64
N THR A 33 -1.82 3.02 -6.20
CA THR A 33 -1.44 1.84 -5.43
C THR A 33 -0.23 2.11 -4.55
N GLY A 34 -0.16 1.40 -3.43
CA GLY A 34 0.98 1.45 -2.51
C GLY A 34 2.26 0.95 -3.18
N GLN A 35 3.37 1.62 -2.88
CA GLN A 35 4.71 1.25 -3.26
C GLN A 35 5.46 0.66 -2.05
N PRO A 36 6.50 -0.17 -2.26
CA PRO A 36 7.30 -0.70 -1.16
C PRO A 36 7.82 0.41 -0.22
N ASP A 37 8.16 1.56 -0.78
CA ASP A 37 8.68 2.71 -0.05
C ASP A 37 7.67 3.29 0.96
N ASP A 38 6.37 3.20 0.67
CA ASP A 38 5.32 3.67 1.58
C ASP A 38 5.34 2.89 2.90
N VAL A 39 5.66 1.59 2.83
CA VAL A 39 5.76 0.72 4.00
C VAL A 39 7.14 0.84 4.64
N SER A 40 8.22 0.78 3.86
CA SER A 40 9.58 0.80 4.41
C SER A 40 9.91 2.09 5.14
N ASN A 41 9.39 3.23 4.69
CA ASN A 41 9.62 4.51 5.35
C ASN A 41 8.98 4.54 6.75
N VAL A 42 7.75 4.05 6.90
CA VAL A 42 7.08 3.96 8.21
C VAL A 42 7.81 2.97 9.12
N VAL A 43 8.20 1.80 8.59
CA VAL A 43 8.98 0.82 9.34
C VAL A 43 10.33 1.41 9.79
N SER A 44 11.01 2.14 8.91
CA SER A 44 12.27 2.80 9.24
C SER A 44 12.11 3.84 10.34
N PHE A 45 11.00 4.60 10.34
CA PHE A 45 10.69 5.54 11.41
C PHE A 45 10.44 4.80 12.73
N LEU A 46 9.59 3.76 12.72
CA LEU A 46 9.25 2.98 13.92
C LEU A 46 10.44 2.21 14.52
N ALA A 47 11.44 1.87 13.70
CA ALA A 47 12.67 1.24 14.14
C ALA A 47 13.72 2.25 14.63
N SER A 48 13.48 3.55 14.44
CA SER A 48 14.42 4.60 14.81
C SER A 48 14.23 5.05 16.27
N LYS A 49 15.19 5.83 16.76
CA LYS A 49 15.09 6.50 18.07
C LYS A 49 13.97 7.55 18.14
N ASP A 50 13.48 8.03 17.01
CA ASP A 50 12.51 9.11 16.95
C ASP A 50 11.08 8.63 17.34
N SER A 51 10.89 7.32 17.48
CA SER A 51 9.64 6.69 17.89
C SER A 51 9.75 5.95 19.24
N ASP A 52 10.71 6.32 20.10
CA ASP A 52 11.04 5.60 21.34
C ASP A 52 9.88 5.47 22.36
N TYR A 53 8.87 6.33 22.26
CA TYR A 53 7.67 6.31 23.09
C TYR A 53 6.41 5.77 22.39
N ILE A 54 6.54 5.27 21.15
CA ILE A 54 5.41 4.74 20.38
C ILE A 54 5.39 3.21 20.50
N THR A 55 4.36 2.69 21.18
CA THR A 55 4.15 1.25 21.34
C THR A 55 2.66 0.89 21.38
N GLY A 56 2.33 -0.37 21.08
CA GLY A 56 0.96 -0.89 21.09
C GLY A 56 0.04 -0.32 20.02
N GLN A 57 0.60 0.32 18.99
CA GLN A 57 -0.17 0.95 17.91
C GLN A 57 -0.25 0.06 16.67
N SER A 58 -1.40 0.10 16.00
CA SER A 58 -1.58 -0.47 14.66
C SER A 58 -1.63 0.67 13.65
N ILE A 59 -0.62 0.78 12.78
CA ILE A 59 -0.54 1.85 11.78
C ILE A 59 -1.04 1.33 10.43
N LEU A 60 -2.11 1.95 9.93
CA LEU A 60 -2.68 1.62 8.61
C LEU A 60 -1.95 2.40 7.51
N ILE A 61 -1.20 1.69 6.68
CA ILE A 61 -0.50 2.24 5.50
C ILE A 61 -1.30 1.88 4.26
N ASN A 62 -2.35 2.66 3.95
CA ASN A 62 -3.35 2.27 2.96
C ASN A 62 -3.79 3.41 2.00
N GLY A 63 -3.15 4.57 2.07
CA GLY A 63 -3.49 5.72 1.20
C GLY A 63 -4.90 6.29 1.41
N GLY A 64 -5.53 6.02 2.55
CA GLY A 64 -6.90 6.44 2.88
C GLY A 64 -7.98 5.41 2.53
N LEU A 65 -7.63 4.17 2.19
CA LEU A 65 -8.63 3.15 1.82
C LEU A 65 -9.67 2.88 2.93
N PHE A 66 -9.30 3.10 4.19
CA PHE A 66 -10.20 3.03 5.33
C PHE A 66 -10.23 4.39 6.03
N PHE A 67 -11.42 4.79 6.49
CA PHE A 67 -11.68 6.03 7.24
C PHE A 67 -11.43 7.33 6.45
N SER A 68 -11.76 7.34 5.15
CA SER A 68 -11.75 8.52 4.26
C SER A 68 -13.09 9.21 4.12
#